data_AF-A0A0L6CG92-F1
#
_entry.id   AF-A0A0L6CG92-F1
#
_cell.length_a   1.000
_cell.length_b   1.000
_cell.length_c   1.000
_cell.angle_alpha   90.00
_cell.angle_beta   90.00
_cell.angle_gamma   90.00
#
_symmetry.space_group_name_H-M   'P 1'
#
loop_
_entity.id
_entity.type
_entity.pdbx_description
1 polymer ?
#
loop_
_entity_poly.entity_id
_entity_poly.type
_entity_poly.pdbx_seq_one_letter_code
_entity_poly.pdbx_strand_id
1 'polypeptide(L)'
;MQQPTWTDLINLIRAVLSWPVVVLVVLLVFRDKVRGLIDRMTKVDSPIASAEFVRELEGAERSSASAVGNREPFSPAGPATSPTAPPTDRPAGDGATAPEADAEPVPPSTPHRPLPPPMQYWPVPPEQEGRLPHEWDVLGRSNPSGLVIRSWEQLDHHINAVARAHDESIRTRSRLEDSLETLRRHGLVNDAYVEAAIALRNGRNMVAHDAQVPRSGAAMAYATTALDLRRKLIG
;
A
#
# COMPACT_ATOMS: atom_id res chain seq x y z
N MET A 1 20.38 27.96 -59.98
CA MET A 1 20.83 27.51 -58.64
C MET A 1 21.38 28.72 -57.92
N GLN A 2 20.60 29.32 -57.00
CA GLN A 2 21.11 30.43 -56.18
C GLN A 2 22.03 29.84 -55.11
N GLN A 3 23.24 30.39 -54.99
CA GLN A 3 24.19 30.02 -53.94
C GLN A 3 23.68 30.60 -52.61
N PRO A 4 23.66 29.83 -51.51
CA PRO A 4 23.24 30.34 -50.21
C PRO A 4 24.14 31.50 -49.80
N THR A 5 23.53 32.60 -49.39
CA THR A 5 24.28 33.77 -48.94
C THR A 5 24.82 33.52 -47.53
N TRP A 6 25.97 34.11 -47.18
CA TRP A 6 26.55 34.01 -45.83
C TRP A 6 25.56 34.42 -44.72
N THR A 7 24.62 35.32 -45.03
CA THR A 7 23.53 35.74 -44.16
C THR A 7 22.52 34.62 -43.87
N ASP A 8 22.26 33.74 -44.84
CA ASP A 8 21.34 32.60 -44.65
C ASP A 8 21.92 31.59 -43.66
N LEU A 9 23.24 31.37 -43.71
CA LEU A 9 23.96 30.53 -42.76
C LEU A 9 23.85 31.08 -41.32
N ILE A 10 24.08 32.38 -41.15
CA ILE A 10 24.00 33.03 -39.82
C ILE A 10 22.58 32.96 -39.26
N ASN A 11 21.57 33.17 -40.10
CA ASN A 11 20.17 33.08 -39.70
C ASN A 11 19.77 31.65 -39.33
N LEU A 12 20.27 30.65 -40.05
CA LEU A 12 20.06 29.24 -39.72
C LEU A 12 20.68 28.89 -38.36
N ILE A 13 21.92 29.31 -38.12
CA ILE A 13 22.62 29.07 -36.84
C ILE A 13 21.86 29.74 -35.68
N ARG A 14 21.39 30.99 -35.84
CA ARG A 14 20.57 31.66 -34.82
C ARG A 14 19.24 30.94 -34.57
N ALA A 15 18.56 30.49 -35.62
CA ALA A 15 17.30 29.77 -35.49
C ALA A 15 17.49 28.44 -34.75
N VAL A 16 18.58 27.72 -35.02
CA VAL A 16 18.85 26.41 -34.41
C VAL A 16 19.39 26.53 -32.98
N LEU A 17 20.26 27.51 -32.68
CA LEU A 17 20.85 27.65 -31.34
C LEU A 17 19.98 28.42 -30.35
N SER A 18 19.04 29.27 -30.81
CA SER A 18 18.19 30.05 -29.90
C SER A 18 17.31 29.15 -29.02
N TRP A 19 16.75 28.07 -29.57
CA TRP A 19 15.88 27.17 -28.82
C TRP A 19 16.59 26.41 -27.68
N PRO A 20 17.73 25.73 -27.88
CA PRO A 20 18.49 25.10 -26.80
C PRO A 20 18.89 26.09 -25.69
N VAL A 21 19.28 27.31 -26.05
CA VAL A 21 19.65 28.35 -25.08
C VAL A 21 18.45 28.75 -24.24
N VAL A 22 17.27 28.93 -24.85
CA VAL A 22 16.03 29.24 -24.12
C VAL A 22 15.65 28.08 -23.18
N VAL A 23 15.71 26.84 -23.66
CA VAL A 23 15.44 25.65 -22.83
C VAL A 23 16.40 25.58 -21.63
N LEU A 24 17.69 25.86 -21.87
CA LEU A 24 18.71 25.86 -20.82
C LEU A 24 18.44 26.94 -19.77
N VAL A 25 18.09 28.17 -20.19
CA VAL A 25 17.75 29.27 -19.28
C VAL A 25 16.48 28.95 -18.48
N VAL A 26 15.45 28.40 -19.12
CA VAL A 26 14.23 27.97 -18.44
C VAL A 26 14.57 26.89 -17.40
N LEU A 27 15.33 25.87 -17.75
CA LEU A 27 15.77 24.85 -16.79
C LEU A 27 16.58 25.43 -15.63
N LEU A 28 17.39 26.46 -15.88
CA LEU A 28 18.19 27.13 -14.84
C LEU A 28 17.32 27.95 -13.88
N VAL A 29 16.37 28.73 -14.40
CA VAL A 29 15.43 29.54 -13.58
C VAL A 29 14.49 28.66 -12.78
N PHE A 30 14.02 27.56 -13.38
CA PHE A 30 13.14 26.62 -12.71
C PHE A 30 13.89 25.51 -11.98
N ARG A 31 15.24 25.54 -11.90
CA ARG A 31 16.05 24.47 -11.30
C ARG A 31 15.56 24.07 -9.91
N ASP A 32 15.25 25.06 -9.07
CA ASP A 32 14.85 24.80 -7.68
C ASP A 32 13.41 24.26 -7.61
N LYS A 33 12.53 24.68 -8.52
CA LYS A 33 11.16 24.11 -8.63
C LYS A 33 11.16 22.72 -9.25
N VAL A 34 11.99 22.47 -10.25
CA VAL A 34 12.17 21.16 -10.91
C VAL A 34 12.82 20.18 -9.93
N ARG A 35 13.79 20.59 -9.12
CA ARG A 35 14.32 19.76 -8.03
C ARG A 35 13.22 19.41 -7.02
N GLY A 36 12.39 20.38 -6.63
CA GLY A 36 11.25 20.11 -5.75
C GLY A 36 10.20 19.18 -6.38
N LEU A 37 9.96 19.26 -7.69
CA LEU A 37 9.05 18.35 -8.40
C LEU A 37 9.66 16.97 -8.59
N ILE A 38 10.92 16.85 -8.95
CA ILE A 38 11.60 15.57 -9.11
C ILE A 38 11.68 14.86 -7.76
N ASP A 39 12.07 15.56 -6.69
CA ASP A 39 12.12 14.99 -5.34
C ASP A 39 10.73 14.53 -4.86
N ARG A 40 9.65 15.19 -5.34
CA ARG A 40 8.27 14.73 -5.14
C ARG A 40 7.90 13.56 -6.05
N MET A 41 8.30 13.55 -7.32
CA MET A 41 7.94 12.52 -8.29
C MET A 41 8.72 11.21 -8.10
N THR A 42 9.92 11.25 -7.53
CA THR A 42 10.62 10.06 -7.01
C THR A 42 10.01 9.54 -5.71
N LYS A 43 9.05 10.26 -5.13
CA LYS A 43 8.33 9.91 -3.89
C LYS A 43 6.84 9.65 -4.10
N VAL A 44 6.36 9.72 -5.34
CA VAL A 44 5.01 9.30 -5.74
C VAL A 44 5.13 7.85 -6.17
N ASP A 45 4.71 6.96 -5.26
CA ASP A 45 4.53 5.54 -5.49
C ASP A 45 3.66 5.30 -6.73
N SER A 46 4.30 4.92 -7.83
CA SER A 46 3.64 4.31 -8.99
C SER A 46 2.78 3.14 -8.50
N PRO A 47 1.46 3.09 -8.71
CA PRO A 47 0.61 1.96 -8.32
C PRO A 47 0.95 0.65 -9.05
N ILE A 48 1.74 0.71 -10.13
CA ILE A 48 2.34 -0.46 -10.79
C ILE A 48 3.49 -1.05 -9.95
N ALA A 49 4.08 -0.24 -9.06
CA ALA A 49 5.13 -0.66 -8.14
C ALA A 49 4.63 -1.59 -7.04
N SER A 50 3.33 -1.74 -6.77
CA SER A 50 2.84 -2.73 -5.78
C SER A 50 2.89 -4.18 -6.29
N ALA A 51 2.78 -4.38 -7.61
CA ALA A 51 2.98 -5.67 -8.26
C ALA A 51 4.48 -5.96 -8.51
N GLU A 52 5.30 -4.91 -8.74
CA GLU A 52 6.76 -5.03 -8.76
C GLU A 52 7.37 -5.15 -7.36
N PHE A 53 6.74 -4.61 -6.31
CA PHE A 53 7.22 -4.71 -4.92
C PHE A 53 7.34 -6.15 -4.47
N VAL A 54 6.39 -6.99 -4.87
CA VAL A 54 6.43 -8.43 -4.57
C VAL A 54 7.54 -9.13 -5.36
N ARG A 55 7.89 -8.65 -6.55
CA ARG A 55 8.99 -9.19 -7.38
C ARG A 55 10.37 -8.69 -6.98
N GLU A 56 10.50 -7.45 -6.53
CA GLU A 56 11.76 -6.83 -6.11
C GLU A 56 12.15 -7.25 -4.69
N LEU A 57 11.16 -7.52 -3.81
CA LEU A 57 11.40 -8.13 -2.50
C LEU A 57 11.95 -9.57 -2.64
N GLU A 58 11.47 -10.35 -3.61
CA GLU A 58 12.02 -11.67 -3.98
C GLU A 58 13.44 -11.56 -4.62
N GLY A 59 13.76 -10.44 -5.29
CA GLY A 59 15.09 -10.15 -5.83
C GLY A 59 16.10 -9.65 -4.79
N ALA A 60 15.64 -8.89 -3.80
CA ALA A 60 16.43 -8.40 -2.68
C ALA A 60 16.78 -9.54 -1.70
N GLU A 61 15.91 -10.51 -1.48
CA GLU A 61 16.25 -11.73 -0.72
C GLU A 61 17.36 -12.56 -1.39
N ARG A 62 17.35 -12.70 -2.73
CA ARG A 62 18.45 -13.35 -3.48
C ARG A 62 19.75 -12.55 -3.48
N SER A 63 19.67 -11.22 -3.46
CA SER A 63 20.85 -10.34 -3.39
C SER A 63 21.44 -10.28 -1.97
N SER A 64 20.60 -10.42 -0.95
CA SER A 64 21.00 -10.52 0.45
C SER A 64 21.62 -11.88 0.77
N ALA A 65 21.06 -12.97 0.21
CA ALA A 65 21.63 -14.31 0.31
C ALA A 65 23.01 -14.42 -0.38
N SER A 66 23.22 -13.64 -1.45
CA SER A 66 24.50 -13.55 -2.16
C SER A 66 25.55 -12.68 -1.46
N ALA A 67 25.15 -11.80 -0.53
CA ALA A 67 26.07 -10.90 0.20
C ALA A 67 26.70 -11.53 1.45
N VAL A 68 26.26 -12.71 1.89
CA VAL A 68 26.79 -13.40 3.10
C VAL A 68 27.42 -14.78 2.79
N GLY A 69 27.47 -15.20 1.52
CA GLY A 69 27.67 -16.61 1.18
C GLY A 69 28.86 -16.98 0.31
N ASN A 70 29.89 -16.15 0.12
CA ASN A 70 31.06 -16.56 -0.67
C ASN A 70 32.06 -17.38 0.17
N ARG A 71 31.68 -18.62 0.50
CA ARG A 71 32.57 -19.69 0.95
C ARG A 71 32.22 -20.96 0.16
N GLU A 72 32.77 -21.10 -1.03
CA GLU A 72 32.82 -22.39 -1.75
C GLU A 72 33.91 -23.30 -1.15
N PRO A 73 33.97 -24.62 -1.45
CA PRO A 73 32.94 -25.53 -1.98
C PRO A 73 32.84 -26.86 -1.20
N PHE A 74 31.67 -27.50 -1.19
CA PHE A 74 31.62 -28.96 -1.27
C PHE A 74 30.41 -29.41 -2.07
N SER A 75 30.70 -29.82 -3.31
CA SER A 75 29.82 -30.61 -4.18
C SER A 75 30.00 -32.08 -3.80
N PRO A 76 28.92 -32.86 -3.66
CA PRO A 76 28.61 -33.75 -4.78
C PRO A 76 27.11 -33.95 -5.05
N ALA A 77 26.80 -33.92 -6.35
CA ALA A 77 26.00 -34.89 -7.11
C ALA A 77 24.57 -35.24 -6.65
N GLY A 78 23.62 -35.05 -7.58
CA GLY A 78 22.40 -35.87 -7.63
C GLY A 78 21.24 -35.26 -8.42
N PRO A 79 20.83 -35.85 -9.56
CA PRO A 79 19.69 -35.40 -10.37
C PRO A 79 18.40 -36.13 -9.97
N ALA A 80 17.27 -35.41 -9.95
CA ALA A 80 15.92 -35.99 -10.03
C ALA A 80 14.94 -34.86 -10.41
N THR A 81 14.62 -34.68 -11.69
CA THR A 81 13.40 -35.19 -12.36
C THR A 81 12.07 -34.75 -11.74
N SER A 82 11.30 -34.00 -12.53
CA SER A 82 9.90 -33.59 -12.39
C SER A 82 8.93 -34.74 -12.04
N PRO A 83 7.67 -34.44 -11.66
CA PRO A 83 6.66 -34.47 -12.72
C PRO A 83 5.53 -33.43 -12.61
N THR A 84 5.24 -32.87 -13.78
CA THR A 84 3.94 -32.43 -14.29
C THR A 84 2.79 -33.37 -13.92
N ALA A 85 1.66 -32.82 -13.47
CA ALA A 85 0.37 -33.50 -13.46
C ALA A 85 -0.67 -32.71 -14.29
N PRO A 86 -1.60 -33.38 -14.98
CA PRO A 86 -2.45 -32.82 -16.04
C PRO A 86 -3.79 -32.27 -15.53
N PRO A 87 -4.58 -31.59 -16.38
CA PRO A 87 -5.89 -31.04 -16.03
C PRO A 87 -6.93 -32.16 -15.85
N THR A 88 -7.76 -32.05 -14.82
CA THR A 88 -8.95 -32.91 -14.63
C THR A 88 -10.16 -32.21 -15.24
N ASP A 89 -10.62 -32.73 -16.36
CA ASP A 89 -11.93 -32.45 -16.96
C ASP A 89 -13.04 -32.83 -15.97
N ARG A 90 -13.94 -31.88 -15.69
CA ARG A 90 -15.14 -32.10 -14.89
C ARG A 90 -16.34 -32.21 -15.84
N PRO A 91 -16.98 -33.39 -15.96
CA PRO A 91 -18.16 -33.54 -16.80
C PRO A 91 -19.38 -32.89 -16.14
N ALA A 92 -20.24 -32.34 -17.00
CA ALA A 92 -21.63 -31.99 -16.70
C ALA A 92 -22.39 -33.23 -16.22
N GLY A 93 -23.10 -33.08 -15.12
CA GLY A 93 -23.99 -34.09 -14.55
C GLY A 93 -25.26 -33.42 -14.06
N ASP A 94 -26.30 -33.55 -14.87
CA ASP A 94 -27.69 -33.26 -14.57
C ASP A 94 -28.24 -34.17 -13.45
N GLY A 95 -29.13 -33.61 -12.64
CA GLY A 95 -30.27 -34.33 -12.05
C GLY A 95 -29.99 -35.35 -10.95
N ALA A 96 -30.16 -34.95 -9.69
CA ALA A 96 -30.53 -35.88 -8.62
C ALA A 96 -31.42 -35.17 -7.59
N THR A 97 -32.70 -35.49 -7.64
CA THR A 97 -33.73 -35.22 -6.63
C THR A 97 -33.27 -35.78 -5.29
N ALA A 98 -33.10 -34.91 -4.29
CA ALA A 98 -32.79 -35.34 -2.93
C ALA A 98 -34.05 -35.93 -2.25
N PRO A 99 -33.95 -37.09 -1.60
CA PRO A 99 -35.01 -37.62 -0.76
C PRO A 99 -35.12 -36.80 0.54
N GLU A 100 -36.36 -36.44 0.87
CA GLU A 100 -36.83 -35.90 2.13
C GLU A 100 -36.55 -36.92 3.25
N ALA A 101 -35.34 -36.86 3.82
CA ALA A 101 -34.90 -37.72 4.91
C ALA A 101 -34.97 -36.93 6.23
N ASP A 102 -35.83 -37.42 7.11
CA ASP A 102 -35.83 -37.31 8.56
C ASP A 102 -35.07 -36.13 9.17
N ALA A 103 -35.84 -35.15 9.66
CA ALA A 103 -35.37 -34.11 10.54
C ALA A 103 -34.73 -34.73 11.80
N GLU A 104 -33.39 -34.73 11.85
CA GLU A 104 -32.66 -34.94 13.09
C GLU A 104 -33.14 -33.90 14.13
N PRO A 105 -33.41 -34.32 15.39
CA PRO A 105 -33.76 -33.39 16.45
C PRO A 105 -32.63 -32.39 16.62
N VAL A 106 -32.96 -31.11 16.41
CA VAL A 106 -32.06 -29.97 16.60
C VAL A 106 -31.39 -30.11 17.97
N PRO A 107 -30.05 -30.19 18.04
CA PRO A 107 -29.36 -30.27 19.32
C PRO A 107 -29.69 -29.03 20.15
N PRO A 108 -29.88 -29.17 21.48
CA PRO A 108 -30.25 -28.06 22.34
C PRO A 108 -29.25 -26.91 22.16
N SER A 109 -29.78 -25.72 21.89
CA SER A 109 -29.03 -24.48 21.70
C SER A 109 -27.89 -24.38 22.72
N THR A 110 -26.66 -24.41 22.23
CA THR A 110 -25.47 -24.20 23.04
C THR A 110 -25.67 -22.88 23.82
N PRO A 111 -25.51 -22.86 25.16
CA PRO A 111 -25.72 -21.64 25.93
C PRO A 111 -24.88 -20.52 25.33
N HIS A 112 -25.55 -19.41 24.97
CA HIS A 112 -24.91 -18.25 24.38
C HIS A 112 -23.74 -17.82 25.25
N ARG A 113 -22.52 -18.07 24.76
CA ARG A 113 -21.32 -17.54 25.40
C ARG A 113 -21.49 -16.01 25.43
N PRO A 114 -21.45 -15.36 26.60
CA PRO A 114 -21.62 -13.92 26.67
C PRO A 114 -20.60 -13.28 25.73
N LEU A 115 -21.09 -12.41 24.85
CA LEU A 115 -20.23 -11.60 23.99
C LEU A 115 -19.19 -10.92 24.89
N PRO A 116 -17.89 -11.00 24.56
CA PRO A 116 -16.91 -10.21 25.29
C PRO A 116 -17.37 -8.74 25.26
N PRO A 117 -17.19 -8.00 26.37
CA PRO A 117 -17.56 -6.59 26.40
C PRO A 117 -16.92 -5.87 25.20
N PRO A 118 -17.60 -4.88 24.59
CA PRO A 118 -17.00 -4.09 23.53
C PRO A 118 -15.66 -3.58 24.04
N MET A 119 -14.57 -3.94 23.35
CA MET A 119 -13.22 -3.60 23.75
C MET A 119 -13.17 -2.08 23.98
N GLN A 120 -13.16 -1.68 25.25
CA GLN A 120 -12.89 -0.29 25.61
C GLN A 120 -11.53 0.01 25.00
N TYR A 121 -11.50 1.05 24.16
CA TYR A 121 -10.30 1.50 23.48
C TYR A 121 -9.29 1.90 24.55
N TRP A 122 -8.41 0.97 24.92
CA TRP A 122 -7.42 1.24 25.95
C TRP A 122 -6.44 2.25 25.36
N PRO A 123 -6.28 3.45 25.95
CA PRO A 123 -5.30 4.41 25.46
C PRO A 123 -3.92 3.73 25.52
N VAL A 124 -3.30 3.59 24.36
CA VAL A 124 -1.94 3.04 24.26
C VAL A 124 -1.02 4.05 24.95
N PRO A 125 -0.23 3.65 25.95
CA PRO A 125 0.73 4.55 26.58
C PRO A 125 1.68 5.14 25.51
N PRO A 126 2.00 6.44 25.58
CA PRO A 126 2.85 7.12 24.58
C PRO A 126 4.23 6.45 24.43
N GLU A 127 4.69 5.77 25.48
CA GLU A 127 5.97 5.06 25.56
C GLU A 127 6.06 3.84 24.63
N GLN A 128 4.92 3.33 24.15
CA GLN A 128 4.85 2.19 23.22
C GLN A 128 4.69 2.61 21.75
N GLU A 129 4.70 3.91 21.44
CA GLU A 129 4.33 4.42 20.11
C GLU A 129 5.28 4.05 18.96
N GLY A 130 6.48 3.53 19.24
CA GLY A 130 7.48 3.15 18.23
C GLY A 130 7.51 1.67 17.85
N ARG A 131 6.85 0.79 18.61
CA ARG A 131 6.83 -0.66 18.35
C ARG A 131 5.40 -1.08 18.02
N LEU A 132 5.23 -1.89 16.97
CA LEU A 132 3.93 -2.54 16.73
C LEU A 132 3.48 -3.21 18.03
N PRO A 133 2.24 -2.99 18.49
CA PRO A 133 1.72 -3.69 19.66
C PRO A 133 1.97 -5.19 19.50
N HIS A 134 2.40 -5.89 20.56
CA HIS A 134 2.72 -7.32 20.46
C HIS A 134 1.53 -8.15 19.92
N GLU A 135 0.31 -7.71 20.20
CA GLU A 135 -0.93 -8.27 19.62
C GLU A 135 -0.98 -8.23 18.09
N TRP A 136 -0.35 -7.24 17.43
CA TRP A 136 -0.34 -7.11 15.98
C TRP A 136 0.59 -8.11 15.33
N ASP A 137 1.69 -8.49 15.99
CA ASP A 137 2.59 -9.52 15.51
C ASP A 137 1.93 -10.91 15.56
N VAL A 138 1.20 -11.20 16.63
CA VAL A 138 0.37 -12.41 16.72
C VAL A 138 -0.72 -12.39 15.65
N LEU A 139 -1.45 -11.27 15.53
CA LEU A 139 -2.54 -11.12 14.56
C LEU A 139 -2.01 -11.20 13.12
N GLY A 140 -0.86 -10.61 12.81
CA GLY A 140 -0.25 -10.64 11.48
C GLY A 140 0.13 -12.05 11.05
N ARG A 141 0.53 -12.93 11.99
CA ARG A 141 0.81 -14.34 11.73
C ARG A 141 -0.46 -15.18 11.58
N SER A 142 -1.47 -14.97 12.43
CA SER A 142 -2.67 -15.81 12.46
C SER A 142 -3.80 -15.34 11.53
N ASN A 143 -3.93 -14.03 11.32
CA ASN A 143 -5.01 -13.39 10.57
C ASN A 143 -4.53 -12.06 9.92
N PRO A 144 -3.79 -12.14 8.80
CA PRO A 144 -3.24 -10.95 8.14
C PRO A 144 -4.32 -9.99 7.61
N SER A 145 -5.46 -10.51 7.13
CA SER A 145 -6.60 -9.66 6.72
C SER A 145 -7.16 -8.84 7.88
N GLY A 146 -7.31 -9.48 9.05
CA GLY A 146 -7.74 -8.82 10.27
C GLY A 146 -6.78 -7.73 10.73
N LEU A 147 -5.46 -7.93 10.55
CA LEU A 147 -4.46 -6.90 10.85
C LEU A 147 -4.60 -5.67 9.94
N VAL A 148 -4.82 -5.86 8.63
CA VAL A 148 -5.06 -4.76 7.68
C VAL A 148 -6.32 -3.97 8.07
N ILE A 149 -7.43 -4.67 8.33
CA ILE A 149 -8.69 -4.01 8.70
C ILE A 149 -8.54 -3.22 10.00
N ARG A 150 -7.96 -3.84 11.05
CA ARG A 150 -7.82 -3.22 12.37
C ARG A 150 -6.87 -2.02 12.35
N SER A 151 -5.74 -2.13 11.64
CA SER A 151 -4.79 -1.01 11.52
C SER A 151 -5.39 0.19 10.77
N TRP A 152 -6.16 -0.07 9.71
CA TRP A 152 -6.93 0.97 9.02
C TRP A 152 -7.96 1.65 9.93
N GLU A 153 -8.78 0.88 10.65
CA GLU A 153 -9.80 1.42 11.55
C GLU A 153 -9.20 2.34 12.62
N GLN A 154 -8.02 2.02 13.14
CA GLN A 154 -7.32 2.90 14.09
C GLN A 154 -6.85 4.21 13.45
N LEU A 155 -6.29 4.16 12.24
CA LEU A 155 -5.85 5.34 11.50
C LEU A 155 -7.04 6.24 11.14
N ASP A 156 -8.10 5.66 10.59
CA ASP A 156 -9.33 6.38 10.21
C ASP A 156 -9.97 7.05 11.42
N HIS A 157 -10.04 6.34 12.56
CA HIS A 157 -10.53 6.93 13.81
C HIS A 157 -9.71 8.17 14.21
N HIS A 158 -8.37 8.11 14.14
CA HIS A 158 -7.50 9.24 14.48
C HIS A 158 -7.64 10.40 13.50
N ILE A 159 -7.67 10.13 12.19
CA ILE A 159 -7.88 11.17 11.16
C ILE A 159 -9.19 11.92 11.44
N ASN A 160 -10.28 11.18 11.66
CA ASN A 160 -11.59 11.78 11.92
C ASN A 160 -11.64 12.51 13.28
N ALA A 161 -10.88 12.07 14.29
CA ALA A 161 -10.81 12.73 15.59
C ALA A 161 -10.08 14.07 15.49
N VAL A 162 -8.91 14.10 14.83
CA VAL A 162 -8.13 15.33 14.64
C VAL A 162 -8.89 16.29 13.72
N ALA A 163 -9.47 15.82 12.62
CA ALA A 163 -10.25 16.67 11.73
C ALA A 163 -11.41 17.36 12.47
N ARG A 164 -12.14 16.63 13.32
CA ARG A 164 -13.22 17.19 14.15
C ARG A 164 -12.75 18.18 15.21
N ALA A 165 -11.53 18.02 15.73
CA ALA A 165 -10.95 18.98 16.66
C ALA A 165 -10.66 20.33 15.99
N HIS A 166 -10.46 20.35 14.67
CA HIS A 166 -10.19 21.56 13.89
C HIS A 166 -11.42 22.14 13.19
N ASP A 167 -12.41 21.32 12.87
CA ASP A 167 -13.66 21.74 12.24
C ASP A 167 -14.85 20.97 12.82
N GLU A 168 -15.63 21.63 13.68
CA GLU A 168 -16.82 21.07 14.33
C GLU A 168 -17.94 20.77 13.32
N SER A 169 -17.91 21.37 12.13
CA SER A 169 -18.89 21.08 11.07
C SER A 169 -18.75 19.66 10.50
N ILE A 170 -17.61 19.00 10.73
CA ILE A 170 -17.38 17.61 10.37
C ILE A 170 -18.29 16.71 11.22
N ARG A 171 -19.35 16.21 10.59
CA ARG A 171 -20.29 15.27 11.19
C ARG A 171 -19.59 13.99 11.66
N THR A 172 -20.19 13.31 12.63
CA THR A 172 -19.72 12.04 13.21
C THR A 172 -19.50 10.90 12.19
N ARG A 173 -20.08 11.01 10.99
CA ARG A 173 -19.89 10.07 9.86
C ARG A 173 -19.42 10.79 8.59
N SER A 174 -18.41 11.64 8.74
CA SER A 174 -17.75 12.27 7.61
C SER A 174 -17.08 11.25 6.70
N ARG A 175 -16.98 11.55 5.40
CA ARG A 175 -16.17 10.76 4.48
C ARG A 175 -14.70 11.04 4.77
N LEU A 176 -13.84 10.04 4.58
CA LEU A 176 -12.39 10.20 4.79
C LEU A 176 -11.85 11.40 4.00
N GLU A 177 -12.32 11.58 2.77
CA GLU A 177 -11.91 12.65 1.87
C GLU A 177 -12.18 14.03 2.47
N ASP A 178 -13.35 14.22 3.11
CA ASP A 178 -13.72 15.49 3.72
C ASP A 178 -12.82 15.80 4.93
N SER A 179 -12.49 14.76 5.72
CA SER A 179 -11.58 14.89 6.86
C SER A 179 -10.15 15.18 6.42
N LEU A 180 -9.63 14.47 5.42
CA LEU A 180 -8.30 14.71 4.85
C LEU A 180 -8.20 16.09 4.22
N GLU A 181 -9.22 16.52 3.49
CA GLU A 181 -9.26 17.86 2.89
C GLU A 181 -9.26 18.96 3.96
N THR A 182 -9.97 18.75 5.06
CA THR A 182 -9.97 19.69 6.19
C THR A 182 -8.58 19.77 6.81
N LEU A 183 -7.96 18.64 7.15
CA LEU A 183 -6.61 18.61 7.69
C LEU A 183 -5.60 19.29 6.75
N ARG A 184 -5.74 19.06 5.44
CA ARG A 184 -4.89 19.68 4.41
C ARG A 184 -5.08 21.20 4.34
N ARG A 185 -6.33 21.68 4.37
CA ARG A 185 -6.65 23.11 4.37
C ARG A 185 -6.07 23.84 5.59
N HIS A 186 -6.01 23.16 6.73
CA HIS A 186 -5.37 23.68 7.95
C HIS A 186 -3.84 23.51 7.96
N GLY A 187 -3.24 22.93 6.92
CA GLY A 187 -1.79 22.73 6.83
C GLY A 187 -1.24 21.66 7.78
N LEU A 188 -2.11 20.82 8.37
CA LEU A 188 -1.71 19.75 9.30
C LEU A 188 -1.15 18.54 8.56
N VAL A 189 -1.59 18.32 7.33
CA VAL A 189 -1.11 17.25 6.46
C VAL A 189 -0.79 17.80 5.08
N ASN A 190 0.16 17.18 4.40
CA ASN A 190 0.53 17.52 3.02
C ASN A 190 -0.12 16.57 2.01
N ASP A 191 0.01 16.86 0.71
CA ASP A 191 -0.59 16.02 -0.35
C ASP A 191 -0.08 14.56 -0.32
N ALA A 192 1.18 14.35 0.05
CA ALA A 192 1.76 13.00 0.15
C ALA A 192 1.09 12.17 1.27
N TYR A 193 0.73 12.80 2.38
CA TYR A 193 -0.04 12.14 3.44
C TYR A 193 -1.42 11.73 2.95
N VAL A 194 -2.11 12.64 2.24
CA VAL A 194 -3.46 12.39 1.70
C VAL A 194 -3.43 11.23 0.73
N GLU A 195 -2.46 11.21 -0.19
CA GLU A 195 -2.26 10.13 -1.15
C GLU A 195 -2.01 8.79 -0.44
N ALA A 196 -1.09 8.75 0.54
CA ALA A 196 -0.79 7.54 1.30
C ALA A 196 -2.03 7.02 2.06
N ALA A 197 -2.82 7.90 2.68
CA ALA A 197 -4.04 7.51 3.38
C ALA A 197 -5.09 6.93 2.42
N ILE A 198 -5.25 7.50 1.23
CA ILE A 198 -6.14 6.98 0.18
C ILE A 198 -5.65 5.61 -0.32
N ALA A 199 -4.35 5.45 -0.53
CA ALA A 199 -3.75 4.18 -0.95
C ALA A 199 -4.01 3.07 0.09
N LEU A 200 -3.84 3.37 1.38
CA LEU A 200 -4.16 2.43 2.45
C LEU A 200 -5.65 2.08 2.48
N ARG A 201 -6.56 3.05 2.32
CA ARG A 201 -8.00 2.76 2.25
C ARG A 201 -8.33 1.80 1.11
N ASN A 202 -7.75 2.01 -0.06
CA ASN A 202 -7.96 1.16 -1.22
C ASN A 202 -7.46 -0.26 -0.94
N GLY A 203 -6.27 -0.40 -0.36
CA GLY A 203 -5.74 -1.70 0.07
C GLY A 203 -6.66 -2.42 1.06
N ARG A 204 -7.20 -1.70 2.05
CA ARG A 204 -8.18 -2.26 3.00
C ARG A 204 -9.46 -2.69 2.29
N ASN A 205 -9.97 -1.89 1.35
CA ASN A 205 -11.18 -2.24 0.61
C ASN A 205 -10.99 -3.52 -0.21
N MET A 206 -9.83 -3.71 -0.84
CA MET A 206 -9.50 -4.95 -1.55
C MET A 206 -9.51 -6.17 -0.60
N VAL A 207 -8.93 -6.03 0.58
CA VAL A 207 -8.92 -7.10 1.60
C VAL A 207 -10.33 -7.36 2.15
N ALA A 208 -11.12 -6.32 2.42
CA ALA A 208 -12.46 -6.44 2.98
C ALA A 208 -13.48 -7.05 2.03
N HIS A 209 -13.26 -6.94 0.72
CA HIS A 209 -14.10 -7.54 -0.32
C HIS A 209 -13.56 -8.89 -0.83
N ASP A 210 -12.63 -9.51 -0.09
CA ASP A 210 -11.96 -10.78 -0.43
C ASP A 210 -11.30 -10.77 -1.83
N ALA A 211 -11.06 -9.60 -2.41
CA ALA A 211 -10.39 -9.45 -3.70
C ALA A 211 -8.89 -9.78 -3.60
N GLN A 212 -8.31 -9.63 -2.40
CA GLN A 212 -6.92 -9.94 -2.13
C GLN A 212 -6.75 -10.49 -0.71
N VAL A 213 -6.10 -11.65 -0.59
CA VAL A 213 -5.67 -12.20 0.70
C VAL A 213 -4.22 -11.78 0.96
N PRO A 214 -3.96 -10.88 1.93
CA PRO A 214 -2.61 -10.39 2.18
C PRO A 214 -1.75 -11.48 2.82
N ARG A 215 -0.48 -11.55 2.38
CA ARG A 215 0.54 -12.34 3.09
C ARG A 215 0.88 -11.67 4.43
N SER A 216 1.33 -12.45 5.40
CA SER A 216 1.70 -11.95 6.74
C SER A 216 2.65 -10.76 6.68
N GLY A 217 3.74 -10.84 5.91
CA GLY A 217 4.68 -9.73 5.73
C GLY A 217 4.05 -8.47 5.12
N ALA A 218 3.16 -8.62 4.13
CA ALA A 218 2.47 -7.49 3.51
C ALA A 218 1.48 -6.82 4.48
N ALA A 219 0.76 -7.60 5.29
CA ALA A 219 -0.13 -7.06 6.32
C ALA A 219 0.65 -6.32 7.41
N MET A 220 1.83 -6.81 7.80
CA MET A 220 2.72 -6.14 8.77
C MET A 220 3.27 -4.82 8.20
N ALA A 221 3.68 -4.80 6.93
CA ALA A 221 4.13 -3.58 6.26
C ALA A 221 2.99 -2.54 6.20
N TYR A 222 1.79 -2.96 5.77
CA TYR A 222 0.59 -2.12 5.76
C TYR A 222 0.32 -1.50 7.15
N ALA A 223 0.32 -2.34 8.19
CA ALA A 223 0.03 -1.91 9.55
C ALA A 223 1.09 -0.94 10.09
N THR A 224 2.36 -1.16 9.75
CA THR A 224 3.46 -0.25 10.08
C THR A 224 3.28 1.11 9.43
N THR A 225 2.97 1.14 8.13
CA THR A 225 2.69 2.39 7.39
C THR A 225 1.51 3.14 7.99
N ALA A 226 0.43 2.44 8.38
CA ALA A 226 -0.71 3.06 9.02
C ALA A 226 -0.35 3.73 10.36
N LEU A 227 0.50 3.08 11.18
CA LEU A 227 1.00 3.67 12.42
C LEU A 227 1.94 4.85 12.19
N ASP A 228 2.79 4.79 11.17
CA ASP A 228 3.68 5.90 10.81
C ASP A 228 2.89 7.14 10.38
N LEU A 229 1.81 6.97 9.59
CA LEU A 229 0.90 8.07 9.27
C LEU A 229 0.21 8.61 10.53
N ARG A 230 -0.29 7.74 11.40
CA ARG A 230 -0.91 8.16 12.67
C ARG A 230 0.04 9.01 13.51
N ARG A 231 1.31 8.61 13.63
CA ARG A 231 2.34 9.36 14.37
C ARG A 231 2.59 10.75 13.78
N LYS A 232 2.69 10.85 12.45
CA LYS A 232 2.88 12.13 11.75
C LYS A 232 1.72 13.11 11.93
N LEU A 233 0.54 12.63 12.33
CA LEU A 233 -0.61 13.48 12.58
C LEU A 233 -0.59 14.11 13.98
N ILE A 234 0.15 13.51 14.93
CA ILE A 234 0.20 13.94 16.34
C ILE A 234 1.41 14.83 16.62
N GLY A 235 2.53 14.63 15.91
CA GLY A 235 3.79 15.36 16.11
C GLY A 235 3.93 16.59 15.22
#